data_AF-A0A1R4JR97-F1
#
_entry.id   AF-A0A1R4JR97-F1
#
_cell.length_a   1.000
_cell.length_b   1.000
_cell.length_c   1.000
_cell.angle_alpha   90.00
_cell.angle_beta   90.00
_cell.angle_gamma   90.00
#
_symmetry.space_group_name_H-M   'P 1'
#
loop_
_entity.id
_entity.type
_entity.pdbx_description
1 polymer ?
#
loop_
_entity_poly.entity_id
_entity_poly.type
_entity_poly.pdbx_seq_one_letter_code
_entity_poly.pdbx_strand_id
1 'polypeptide(L)'
;MMTPVHYHLDLLAASYAKPAQAETGEDTPGGLGIAMTLVDGYGYEAGTGQTVTLGALAAPLIYAMAVEDHGIDAVLEHIGTEPAGDPLHRIEVEPETHRAYNGLTDTGVVAAATLVKGRGGRDRTARFMQLASTLLEREVSVTDTAARAEDKANRRTRAAAWFMKSIEAIDADPTVILTDISRLRAVTVDVRELSVIASVFAHGGVHPHTGDRVFSAETVQAVLSLMSSCGLVTRDPLWSLTVGQPGWASRRGGTIMVVVPGHLGLALQSHGLDENGISAHGLQALRSLVEAFEMHPSLVAGSPRSALRTHYRVDQAPSGTSRTAEVMQAFERHADTVHLMELGGHIGFSQVEALVHVVGSMPDDLQTLAMDVRSVSSISGPARRLIAQWIAHALRDGLDIVVTDRDESLLEQVRAAGASEGVEVREPLRESEAFLPDVPLDSTQFVFFTSRSQAMQWCEQRLLARHEPHLLPKTEEEAAFSPLLQHLSEDDARLVESMMDTRRYEDGQIIRRAGQPFGGIYVITSGQVELTGQATGGRRMRRMLLTPGMIFGEMALGQPGRQPGTVRARGPVTTRVLTAQVMYALEEATPQLAMKLWEALARDAFTALAQLIRETGALQD
;
A
#
# COMPACT_ATOMS: atom_id res chain seq x y z
N MET A 1 -12.86 -6.99 -4.60
CA MET A 1 -12.07 -7.95 -3.81
C MET A 1 -12.34 -7.72 -2.32
N MET A 2 -12.73 -8.72 -1.53
CA MET A 2 -12.88 -8.55 -0.07
C MET A 2 -11.50 -8.50 0.56
N THR A 3 -11.18 -7.43 1.27
CA THR A 3 -9.84 -7.28 1.87
C THR A 3 -9.67 -8.22 3.07
N PRO A 4 -8.44 -8.67 3.36
CA PRO A 4 -8.13 -9.43 4.57
C PRO A 4 -8.60 -8.78 5.88
N VAL A 5 -8.61 -7.45 5.94
CA VAL A 5 -9.09 -6.68 7.09
C VAL A 5 -10.58 -6.90 7.29
N HIS A 6 -11.36 -6.80 6.21
CA HIS A 6 -12.81 -7.01 6.25
C HIS A 6 -13.15 -8.42 6.75
N TYR A 7 -12.45 -9.44 6.23
CA TYR A 7 -12.64 -10.83 6.67
C TYR A 7 -12.33 -11.03 8.16
N HIS A 8 -11.25 -10.42 8.66
CA HIS A 8 -10.90 -10.52 10.08
C HIS A 8 -11.93 -9.83 10.98
N LEU A 9 -12.45 -8.67 10.57
CA LEU A 9 -13.51 -7.98 11.30
C LEU A 9 -14.81 -8.78 11.31
N ASP A 10 -15.19 -9.40 10.20
CA ASP A 10 -16.37 -10.27 10.12
C ASP A 10 -16.26 -11.49 11.04
N LEU A 11 -15.09 -12.15 11.07
CA LEU A 11 -14.83 -13.26 11.98
C LEU A 11 -14.94 -12.83 13.46
N LEU A 12 -14.36 -11.67 13.80
CA LEU A 12 -14.45 -11.11 15.14
C LEU A 12 -15.91 -10.80 15.49
N ALA A 13 -16.62 -10.07 14.66
CA ALA A 13 -18.02 -9.73 14.90
C ALA A 13 -18.90 -11.00 15.06
N ALA A 14 -18.69 -12.01 14.22
CA ALA A 14 -19.39 -13.30 14.30
C ALA A 14 -19.08 -14.07 15.60
N SER A 15 -17.84 -14.01 16.09
CA SER A 15 -17.44 -14.70 17.33
C SER A 15 -18.14 -14.18 18.58
N TYR A 16 -18.63 -12.93 18.54
CA TYR A 16 -19.39 -12.28 19.61
C TYR A 16 -20.89 -12.15 19.30
N ALA A 17 -21.37 -12.73 18.20
CA ALA A 17 -22.80 -12.82 17.92
C ALA A 17 -23.46 -13.82 18.89
N LYS A 18 -24.57 -13.44 19.55
CA LYS A 18 -25.27 -14.37 20.46
C LYS A 18 -25.73 -15.64 19.71
N PRO A 19 -25.55 -16.85 20.26
CA PRO A 19 -26.37 -17.99 19.86
C PRO A 19 -27.82 -17.71 20.28
N ALA A 20 -28.78 -18.06 19.42
CA ALA A 20 -30.20 -17.89 19.68
C ALA A 20 -30.67 -18.83 20.80
N GLN A 21 -30.52 -18.43 22.07
CA GLN A 21 -31.31 -18.90 23.23
C GLN A 21 -30.84 -18.21 24.54
N ALA A 22 -31.69 -17.36 25.13
CA ALA A 22 -31.63 -17.00 26.54
C ALA A 22 -33.06 -16.65 27.05
N GLU A 23 -33.54 -17.43 28.01
CA GLU A 23 -34.91 -17.49 28.57
C GLU A 23 -35.31 -16.28 29.45
N THR A 24 -34.81 -15.08 29.17
CA THR A 24 -35.19 -13.88 29.94
C THR A 24 -35.63 -12.81 28.95
N GLY A 25 -36.94 -12.58 28.87
CA GLY A 25 -37.62 -11.75 27.87
C GLY A 25 -37.36 -10.25 27.93
N GLU A 26 -36.09 -9.83 28.05
CA GLU A 26 -35.65 -8.47 27.76
C GLU A 26 -34.80 -8.47 26.49
N ASP A 27 -35.38 -7.93 25.43
CA ASP A 27 -34.82 -7.82 24.09
C ASP A 27 -33.68 -6.78 24.08
N THR A 28 -32.51 -7.18 24.60
CA THR A 28 -31.29 -6.37 24.49
C THR A 28 -30.56 -6.83 23.22
N PRO A 29 -30.42 -5.99 22.18
CA PRO A 29 -29.80 -6.43 20.93
C PRO A 29 -28.33 -6.76 21.22
N GLY A 30 -27.99 -8.04 21.17
CA GLY A 30 -26.65 -8.53 21.50
C GLY A 30 -25.78 -8.60 20.25
N GLY A 31 -24.54 -8.12 20.35
CA GLY A 31 -23.57 -8.19 19.27
C GLY A 31 -22.35 -7.29 19.52
N LEU A 32 -21.37 -7.39 18.62
CA LEU A 32 -20.23 -6.50 18.53
C LEU A 32 -20.32 -5.74 17.20
N GLY A 33 -20.38 -4.42 17.26
CA GLY A 33 -20.18 -3.54 16.11
C GLY A 33 -18.75 -3.01 16.11
N ILE A 34 -18.05 -3.08 14.99
CA ILE A 34 -16.69 -2.58 14.83
C ILE A 34 -16.61 -1.73 13.57
N ALA A 35 -15.91 -0.61 13.64
CA ALA A 35 -15.52 0.17 12.49
C ALA A 35 -14.09 0.67 12.59
N MET A 36 -13.41 0.72 11.44
CA MET A 36 -12.06 1.25 11.27
C MET A 36 -12.08 2.21 10.09
N THR A 37 -11.55 3.42 10.27
CA THR A 37 -11.41 4.41 9.19
C THR A 37 -9.94 4.77 9.07
N LEU A 38 -9.34 4.45 7.92
CA LEU A 38 -7.97 4.82 7.60
C LEU A 38 -7.84 6.34 7.40
N VAL A 39 -6.61 6.84 7.46
CA VAL A 39 -6.32 8.26 7.23
C VAL A 39 -6.54 8.71 5.79
N ASP A 40 -6.63 7.80 4.83
CA ASP A 40 -6.95 8.06 3.42
C ASP A 40 -8.47 8.03 3.12
N GLY A 41 -9.30 7.81 4.13
CA GLY A 41 -10.76 7.78 3.99
C GLY A 41 -11.35 6.40 3.75
N TYR A 42 -10.56 5.34 3.58
CA TYR A 42 -11.15 4.02 3.45
C TYR A 42 -11.69 3.51 4.79
N GLY A 43 -12.91 2.94 4.76
CA GLY A 43 -13.60 2.43 5.94
C GLY A 43 -13.85 0.93 5.87
N TYR A 44 -13.62 0.23 6.99
CA TYR A 44 -14.10 -1.14 7.20
C TYR A 44 -15.11 -1.15 8.35
N GLU A 45 -16.15 -1.95 8.19
CA GLU A 45 -17.16 -2.16 9.23
C GLU A 45 -17.57 -3.63 9.25
N ALA A 46 -17.90 -4.13 10.43
CA ALA A 46 -18.47 -5.47 10.62
C ALA A 46 -19.42 -5.50 11.82
N GLY A 47 -20.42 -6.38 11.74
CA GLY A 47 -21.42 -6.56 12.79
C GLY A 47 -22.53 -5.49 12.80
N THR A 48 -23.26 -5.39 13.89
CA THR A 48 -24.37 -4.43 14.06
C THR A 48 -23.97 -3.31 15.02
N GLY A 49 -24.01 -2.07 14.54
CA GLY A 49 -23.81 -0.86 15.35
C GLY A 49 -25.15 -0.18 15.65
N GLN A 50 -25.42 0.12 16.91
CA GLN A 50 -26.51 0.99 17.32
C GLN A 50 -26.04 2.43 17.43
N THR A 51 -26.96 3.35 17.11
CA THR A 51 -26.74 4.75 17.40
C THR A 51 -26.78 4.99 18.91
N VAL A 52 -25.77 5.71 19.41
CA VAL A 52 -25.64 6.12 20.80
C VAL A 52 -25.35 7.60 20.88
N THR A 53 -25.71 8.24 22.00
CA THR A 53 -25.24 9.60 22.31
C THR A 53 -23.73 9.59 22.51
N LEU A 54 -23.03 10.64 22.05
CA LEU A 54 -21.60 10.84 22.35
C LEU A 54 -21.32 10.72 23.85
N GLY A 55 -22.18 11.30 24.70
CA GLY A 55 -22.03 11.16 26.15
C GLY A 55 -20.63 11.54 26.61
N ALA A 56 -19.92 10.63 27.29
CA ALA A 56 -18.54 10.87 27.72
C ALA A 56 -17.53 10.99 26.56
N LEU A 57 -17.83 10.46 25.37
CA LEU A 57 -16.99 10.59 24.17
C LEU A 57 -16.97 12.02 23.61
N ALA A 58 -17.85 12.90 24.08
CA ALA A 58 -17.77 14.33 23.75
C ALA A 58 -16.60 15.05 24.47
N ALA A 59 -16.04 14.49 25.55
CA ALA A 59 -15.03 15.19 26.35
C ALA A 59 -13.76 15.59 25.56
N PRO A 60 -13.14 14.69 24.75
CA PRO A 60 -12.01 15.07 23.89
C PRO A 60 -12.37 16.19 22.90
N LEU A 61 -13.59 16.20 22.35
CA LEU A 61 -14.04 17.21 21.39
C LEU A 61 -14.27 18.58 22.05
N ILE A 62 -14.86 18.60 23.25
CA ILE A 62 -15.06 19.83 24.02
C ILE A 62 -13.70 20.43 24.41
N TYR A 63 -12.75 19.58 24.84
CA TYR A 63 -11.37 20.00 25.12
C TYR A 63 -10.69 20.53 23.85
N ALA A 64 -10.83 19.85 22.72
CA ALA A 64 -10.28 20.29 21.43
C ALA A 64 -10.78 21.69 21.03
N MET A 65 -12.09 21.96 21.21
CA MET A 65 -12.65 23.29 20.93
C MET A 65 -12.10 24.38 21.84
N ALA A 66 -11.88 24.08 23.12
CA ALA A 66 -11.27 25.03 24.05
C ALA A 66 -9.84 25.39 23.61
N VAL A 67 -9.04 24.40 23.18
CA VAL A 67 -7.69 24.61 22.67
C VAL A 67 -7.70 25.39 21.35
N GLU A 68 -8.61 25.08 20.40
CA GLU A 68 -8.77 25.86 19.16
C GLU A 68 -9.12 27.33 19.43
N ASP A 69 -9.88 27.60 20.50
CA ASP A 69 -10.33 28.94 20.82
C ASP A 69 -9.29 29.80 21.52
N HIS A 70 -8.45 29.20 22.35
CA HIS A 70 -7.61 29.92 23.31
C HIS A 70 -6.12 29.58 23.19
N GLY A 71 -5.74 28.55 22.44
CA GLY A 71 -4.40 27.97 22.45
C GLY A 71 -4.16 27.10 23.68
N ILE A 72 -3.12 26.25 23.65
CA ILE A 72 -2.88 25.31 24.75
C ILE A 72 -2.52 26.01 26.07
N ASP A 73 -1.72 27.07 26.01
CA ASP A 73 -1.21 27.74 27.22
C ASP A 73 -2.34 28.30 28.09
N ALA A 74 -3.33 28.98 27.48
CA ALA A 74 -4.48 29.53 28.19
C ALA A 74 -5.43 28.44 28.72
N VAL A 75 -5.53 27.30 28.02
CA VAL A 75 -6.29 26.15 28.52
C VAL A 75 -5.61 25.52 29.74
N LEU A 76 -4.27 25.45 29.75
CA LEU A 76 -3.47 24.89 30.85
C LEU A 76 -3.58 25.67 32.17
N GLU A 77 -3.98 26.94 32.11
CA GLU A 77 -4.31 27.73 33.30
C GLU A 77 -5.56 27.20 34.05
N HIS A 78 -6.48 26.55 33.33
CA HIS A 78 -7.77 26.08 33.86
C HIS A 78 -7.90 24.55 33.89
N ILE A 79 -7.09 23.84 33.10
CA ILE A 79 -7.15 22.40 32.91
C ILE A 79 -5.73 21.84 32.78
N GLY A 80 -5.31 21.01 33.74
CA GLY A 80 -4.02 20.33 33.71
C GLY A 80 -3.95 19.16 32.73
N THR A 81 -2.89 18.36 32.86
CA THR A 81 -2.62 17.16 32.04
C THR A 81 -2.37 15.92 32.89
N GLU A 82 -2.75 15.97 34.17
CA GLU A 82 -2.41 14.94 35.15
C GLU A 82 -3.50 13.86 35.20
N PRO A 83 -3.12 12.57 35.24
CA PRO A 83 -4.06 11.50 35.53
C PRO A 83 -4.73 11.74 36.90
N ALA A 84 -6.05 11.82 36.93
CA ALA A 84 -6.77 11.94 38.19
C ALA A 84 -6.80 10.59 38.92
N GLY A 85 -6.52 10.57 40.22
CA GLY A 85 -6.66 9.37 41.05
C GLY A 85 -8.13 8.95 41.18
N ASP A 86 -8.41 7.66 40.97
CA ASP A 86 -9.75 7.07 40.88
C ASP A 86 -10.80 7.99 40.19
N PRO A 87 -10.73 8.11 38.84
CA PRO A 87 -11.64 8.96 38.06
C PRO A 87 -13.10 8.46 38.11
N LEU A 88 -13.35 7.28 38.68
CA LEU A 88 -14.67 6.71 38.86
C LEU A 88 -15.35 7.23 40.13
N HIS A 89 -14.63 7.70 41.14
CA HIS A 89 -15.22 8.01 42.46
C HIS A 89 -14.92 9.40 43.00
N ARG A 90 -13.95 10.14 42.45
CA ARG A 90 -13.57 11.48 42.96
C ARG A 90 -14.03 12.62 42.05
N ILE A 91 -14.45 13.73 42.66
CA ILE A 91 -14.72 15.02 42.00
C ILE A 91 -13.78 16.03 42.64
N GLU A 92 -12.69 16.34 41.95
CA GLU A 92 -11.58 17.11 42.52
C GLU A 92 -10.95 18.04 41.49
N VAL A 93 -10.28 19.06 42.03
CA VAL A 93 -9.43 20.01 41.33
C VAL A 93 -8.09 20.07 42.06
N GLU A 94 -7.08 20.64 41.41
CA GLU A 94 -5.78 20.87 42.04
C GLU A 94 -5.94 21.86 43.22
N PRO A 95 -5.47 21.52 44.44
CA PRO A 95 -5.69 22.35 45.62
C PRO A 95 -5.10 23.76 45.54
N GLU A 96 -3.98 23.92 44.81
CA GLU A 96 -3.22 25.17 44.77
C GLU A 96 -3.74 26.15 43.70
N THR A 97 -4.13 25.61 42.54
CA THR A 97 -4.54 26.40 41.36
C THR A 97 -6.05 26.38 41.13
N HIS A 98 -6.78 25.49 41.82
CA HIS A 98 -8.20 25.19 41.62
C HIS A 98 -8.55 24.71 40.20
N ARG A 99 -7.56 24.41 39.36
CA ARG A 99 -7.76 23.95 37.99
C ARG A 99 -8.14 22.47 37.95
N ALA A 100 -8.90 22.06 36.94
CA ALA A 100 -9.21 20.64 36.78
C ALA A 100 -7.95 19.83 36.46
N TYR A 101 -7.82 18.61 36.98
CA TYR A 101 -6.61 17.79 36.74
C TYR A 101 -6.35 17.47 35.26
N ASN A 102 -7.40 17.20 34.49
CA ASN A 102 -7.32 16.99 33.05
C ASN A 102 -8.68 17.21 32.38
N GLY A 103 -8.70 17.44 31.07
CA GLY A 103 -9.91 17.73 30.29
C GLY A 103 -10.89 16.57 30.09
N LEU A 104 -10.54 15.34 30.50
CA LEU A 104 -11.39 14.16 30.33
C LEU A 104 -12.24 13.83 31.57
N THR A 105 -11.93 14.43 32.73
CA THR A 105 -12.73 14.26 33.95
C THR A 105 -14.03 15.07 33.92
N ASP A 106 -14.92 14.81 34.88
CA ASP A 106 -16.13 15.61 35.09
C ASP A 106 -15.81 17.10 35.32
N THR A 107 -14.79 17.42 36.13
CA THR A 107 -14.35 18.81 36.36
C THR A 107 -13.70 19.42 35.12
N GLY A 108 -12.93 18.62 34.38
CA GLY A 108 -12.32 19.02 33.11
C GLY A 108 -13.33 19.38 32.04
N VAL A 109 -14.39 18.58 31.88
CA VAL A 109 -15.44 18.88 30.91
C VAL A 109 -16.19 20.17 31.26
N VAL A 110 -16.43 20.42 32.56
CA VAL A 110 -17.03 21.69 33.00
C VAL A 110 -16.11 22.85 32.64
N ALA A 111 -14.84 22.79 33.05
CA ALA A 111 -13.85 23.83 32.73
C ALA A 111 -13.75 24.07 31.22
N ALA A 112 -13.57 23.01 30.42
CA ALA A 112 -13.45 23.11 28.97
C ALA A 112 -14.69 23.75 28.34
N ALA A 113 -15.89 23.33 28.76
CA ALA A 113 -17.13 23.91 28.25
C ALA A 113 -17.24 25.42 28.54
N THR A 114 -16.71 25.90 29.68
CA THR A 114 -16.70 27.35 29.98
C THR A 114 -15.78 28.15 29.06
N LEU A 115 -14.70 27.51 28.58
CA LEU A 115 -13.72 28.11 27.66
C LEU A 115 -14.18 28.08 26.20
N VAL A 116 -15.10 27.20 25.80
CA VAL A 116 -15.58 27.18 24.41
C VAL A 116 -16.31 28.49 24.08
N LYS A 117 -15.81 29.22 23.06
CA LYS A 117 -16.45 30.42 22.53
C LYS A 117 -17.68 30.01 21.73
N GLY A 118 -18.81 30.69 21.96
CA GLY A 118 -20.05 30.44 21.20
C GLY A 118 -19.97 30.90 19.74
N ARG A 119 -20.87 30.40 18.87
CA ARG A 119 -21.07 30.95 17.52
C ARG A 119 -21.50 32.42 17.63
N GLY A 120 -20.81 33.30 16.90
CA GLY A 120 -20.97 34.76 17.07
C GLY A 120 -20.65 35.25 18.49
N GLY A 121 -19.88 34.47 19.26
CA GLY A 121 -19.52 34.73 20.65
C GLY A 121 -20.56 34.36 21.70
N ARG A 122 -21.71 33.76 21.33
CA ARG A 122 -22.84 33.58 22.27
C ARG A 122 -23.43 32.17 22.35
N ASP A 123 -23.45 31.41 21.25
CA ASP A 123 -24.10 30.09 21.22
C ASP A 123 -23.11 28.92 21.08
N ARG A 124 -22.71 28.33 22.21
CA ARG A 124 -21.77 27.19 22.24
C ARG A 124 -22.35 25.95 21.59
N THR A 125 -23.64 25.69 21.82
CA THR A 125 -24.33 24.52 21.28
C THR A 125 -24.32 24.59 19.76
N ALA A 126 -24.72 25.71 19.15
CA ALA A 126 -24.73 25.85 17.70
C ALA A 126 -23.34 25.67 17.07
N ARG A 127 -22.27 26.13 17.76
CA ARG A 127 -20.91 25.93 17.28
C ARG A 127 -20.50 24.45 17.30
N PHE A 128 -20.83 23.74 18.38
CA PHE A 128 -20.55 22.31 18.43
C PHE A 128 -21.37 21.52 17.42
N MET A 129 -22.64 21.88 17.18
CA MET A 129 -23.43 21.24 16.12
C MET A 129 -22.81 21.45 14.74
N GLN A 130 -22.19 22.62 14.49
CA GLN A 130 -21.43 22.86 13.27
C GLN A 130 -20.20 21.95 13.19
N LEU A 131 -19.40 21.86 14.26
CA LEU A 131 -18.25 20.94 14.33
C LEU A 131 -18.67 19.48 14.11
N ALA A 132 -19.71 19.03 14.82
CA ALA A 132 -20.27 17.69 14.66
C ALA A 132 -20.78 17.46 13.23
N SER A 133 -21.39 18.46 12.60
CA SER A 133 -21.85 18.33 11.21
C SER A 133 -20.68 18.20 10.23
N THR A 134 -19.57 18.89 10.47
CA THR A 134 -18.33 18.74 9.70
C THR A 134 -17.71 17.36 9.92
N LEU A 135 -17.62 16.89 11.16
CA LEU A 135 -17.03 15.59 11.51
C LEU A 135 -17.85 14.38 11.01
N LEU A 136 -19.18 14.53 10.91
CA LEU A 136 -20.11 13.45 10.56
C LEU A 136 -20.62 13.53 9.12
N GLU A 137 -20.24 14.58 8.37
CA GLU A 137 -20.65 14.84 6.99
C GLU A 137 -22.18 14.84 6.79
N ARG A 138 -22.92 15.27 7.81
CA ARG A 138 -24.37 15.43 7.77
C ARG A 138 -24.81 16.55 8.68
N GLU A 139 -26.00 17.08 8.45
CA GLU A 139 -26.59 18.04 9.38
C GLU A 139 -26.87 17.37 10.72
N VAL A 140 -26.25 17.87 11.79
CA VAL A 140 -26.43 17.39 13.15
C VAL A 140 -27.32 18.35 13.91
N SER A 141 -28.41 17.82 14.45
CA SER A 141 -29.27 18.51 15.39
C SER A 141 -29.58 17.63 16.60
N VAL A 142 -29.85 18.26 17.74
CA VAL A 142 -30.15 17.57 19.00
C VAL A 142 -31.58 17.91 19.42
N THR A 143 -32.36 16.87 19.72
CA THR A 143 -33.72 17.03 20.24
C THR A 143 -33.68 17.36 21.74
N ASP A 144 -34.67 18.12 22.21
CA ASP A 144 -34.81 18.41 23.64
C ASP A 144 -34.98 17.13 24.48
N THR A 145 -35.57 16.08 23.91
CA THR A 145 -35.70 14.76 24.56
C THR A 145 -34.33 14.13 24.81
N ALA A 146 -33.44 14.11 23.81
CA ALA A 146 -32.09 13.58 23.96
C ALA A 146 -31.26 14.41 24.96
N ALA A 147 -31.35 15.75 24.89
CA ALA A 147 -30.68 16.64 25.84
C ALA A 147 -31.17 16.43 27.28
N ARG A 148 -32.47 16.23 27.51
CA ARG A 148 -33.03 15.92 28.84
C ARG A 148 -32.60 14.55 29.35
N ALA A 149 -32.49 13.56 28.46
CA ALA A 149 -31.99 12.24 28.83
C ALA A 149 -30.53 12.31 29.29
N GLU A 150 -29.71 13.10 28.59
CA GLU A 150 -28.33 13.40 29.01
C GLU A 150 -28.28 14.15 30.34
N ASP A 151 -29.07 15.21 30.51
CA ASP A 151 -29.09 16.00 31.76
C ASP A 151 -29.43 15.12 32.99
N LYS A 152 -30.40 14.20 32.84
CA LYS A 152 -30.78 13.25 33.91
C LYS A 152 -29.65 12.27 34.25
N ALA A 153 -28.88 11.86 33.24
CA ALA A 153 -27.73 10.97 33.42
C ALA A 153 -26.50 11.71 34.00
N ASN A 154 -26.46 13.04 33.87
CA ASN A 154 -25.30 13.88 34.14
C ASN A 154 -25.07 14.26 35.63
N ARG A 155 -25.35 13.34 36.56
CA ARG A 155 -25.33 13.64 38.00
C ARG A 155 -23.96 14.05 38.52
N ARG A 156 -22.89 13.40 38.04
CA ARG A 156 -21.53 13.66 38.48
C ARG A 156 -20.97 14.97 37.94
N THR A 157 -21.10 15.23 36.64
CA THR A 157 -20.69 16.53 36.09
C THR A 157 -21.53 17.67 36.69
N ARG A 158 -22.80 17.43 37.05
CA ARG A 158 -23.60 18.39 37.83
C ARG A 158 -22.99 18.69 39.20
N ALA A 159 -22.63 17.64 39.96
CA ALA A 159 -21.94 17.82 41.24
C ALA A 159 -20.59 18.55 41.05
N ALA A 160 -19.83 18.23 40.02
CA ALA A 160 -18.58 18.89 39.66
C ALA A 160 -18.77 20.39 39.37
N ALA A 161 -19.79 20.77 38.59
CA ALA A 161 -20.05 22.17 38.27
C ALA A 161 -20.39 23.00 39.52
N TRP A 162 -21.22 22.47 40.41
CA TRP A 162 -21.55 23.16 41.68
C TRP A 162 -20.38 23.19 42.66
N PHE A 163 -19.59 22.12 42.73
CA PHE A 163 -18.37 22.07 43.52
C PHE A 163 -17.37 23.14 43.04
N MET A 164 -17.05 23.15 41.75
CA MET A 164 -16.14 24.13 41.14
C MET A 164 -16.64 25.57 41.35
N LYS A 165 -17.96 25.81 41.28
CA LYS A 165 -18.53 27.13 41.58
C LYS A 165 -18.35 27.52 43.05
N SER A 166 -18.46 26.57 43.98
CA SER A 166 -18.35 26.84 45.43
C SER A 166 -16.94 27.23 45.88
N ILE A 167 -15.92 26.87 45.10
CA ILE A 167 -14.51 27.21 45.34
C ILE A 167 -13.98 28.27 44.36
N GLU A 168 -14.88 28.93 43.62
CA GLU A 168 -14.55 29.98 42.66
C GLU A 168 -13.60 29.53 41.53
N ALA A 169 -13.57 28.23 41.20
CA ALA A 169 -12.80 27.70 40.07
C ALA A 169 -13.43 28.03 38.70
N ILE A 170 -14.73 28.38 38.69
CA ILE A 170 -15.44 28.86 37.50
C ILE A 170 -16.34 30.06 37.85
N ASP A 171 -16.36 31.03 36.95
CA ASP A 171 -17.26 32.18 37.07
C ASP A 171 -18.65 31.92 36.48
N ALA A 172 -18.75 31.02 35.50
CA ALA A 172 -19.99 30.69 34.80
C ALA A 172 -21.11 30.19 35.74
N ASP A 173 -22.37 30.44 35.37
CA ASP A 173 -23.53 29.84 36.05
C ASP A 173 -23.57 28.32 35.75
N PRO A 174 -23.49 27.45 36.79
CA PRO A 174 -23.57 26.00 36.63
C PRO A 174 -24.81 25.54 35.85
N THR A 175 -25.94 26.22 35.99
CA THR A 175 -27.20 25.82 35.34
C THR A 175 -27.12 25.98 33.82
N VAL A 176 -26.54 27.11 33.37
CA VAL A 176 -26.36 27.40 31.95
C VAL A 176 -25.35 26.43 31.34
N ILE A 177 -24.20 26.24 31.99
CA ILE A 177 -23.14 25.38 31.44
C ILE A 177 -23.57 23.91 31.40
N LEU A 178 -24.33 23.42 32.38
CA LEU A 178 -24.85 22.06 32.37
C LEU A 178 -25.88 21.84 31.27
N THR A 179 -26.66 22.87 30.93
CA THR A 179 -27.59 22.82 29.80
C THR A 179 -26.83 22.69 28.48
N ASP A 180 -25.75 23.47 28.29
CA ASP A 180 -24.88 23.35 27.13
C ASP A 180 -24.23 21.96 27.06
N ILE A 181 -23.60 21.49 28.15
CA ILE A 181 -22.97 20.17 28.22
C ILE A 181 -23.96 19.06 27.87
N SER A 182 -25.20 19.14 28.34
CA SER A 182 -26.22 18.14 28.03
C SER A 182 -26.59 18.11 26.55
N ARG A 183 -26.62 19.28 25.88
CA ARG A 183 -26.83 19.37 24.43
C ARG A 183 -25.62 18.87 23.64
N LEU A 184 -24.40 19.22 24.05
CA LEU A 184 -23.14 18.76 23.45
C LEU A 184 -23.03 17.23 23.47
N ARG A 185 -23.38 16.61 24.61
CA ARG A 185 -23.32 15.16 24.81
C ARG A 185 -24.43 14.38 24.10
N ALA A 186 -25.52 15.03 23.73
CA ALA A 186 -26.71 14.39 23.17
C ALA A 186 -26.65 14.15 21.66
N VAL A 187 -25.56 14.56 20.98
CA VAL A 187 -25.33 14.20 19.58
C VAL A 187 -25.28 12.69 19.44
N THR A 188 -26.07 12.13 18.52
CA THR A 188 -26.13 10.70 18.25
C THR A 188 -25.15 10.31 17.15
N VAL A 189 -24.40 9.24 17.40
CA VAL A 189 -23.40 8.66 16.51
C VAL A 189 -23.50 7.14 16.47
N ASP A 190 -23.09 6.52 15.37
CA ASP A 190 -22.79 5.08 15.31
C ASP A 190 -21.28 4.80 15.40
N VAL A 191 -20.88 3.52 15.33
CA VAL A 191 -19.46 3.14 15.38
C VAL A 191 -18.68 3.62 14.16
N ARG A 192 -19.29 3.67 12.98
CA ARG A 192 -18.64 4.14 11.74
C ARG A 192 -18.35 5.64 11.83
N GLU A 193 -19.32 6.41 12.27
CA GLU A 193 -19.17 7.84 12.53
C GLU A 193 -18.09 8.14 13.58
N LEU A 194 -18.01 7.32 14.64
CA LEU A 194 -16.96 7.45 15.64
C LEU A 194 -15.56 7.07 15.11
N SER A 195 -15.45 6.07 14.23
CA SER A 195 -14.15 5.74 13.62
C SER A 195 -13.65 6.86 12.72
N VAL A 196 -14.55 7.60 12.05
CA VAL A 196 -14.20 8.82 11.30
C VAL A 196 -13.69 9.92 12.23
N ILE A 197 -14.38 10.20 13.35
CA ILE A 197 -13.91 11.18 14.35
C ILE A 197 -12.51 10.81 14.87
N ALA A 198 -12.30 9.52 15.18
CA ALA A 198 -10.99 9.04 15.60
C ALA A 198 -9.93 9.20 14.48
N SER A 199 -10.30 8.96 13.23
CA SER A 199 -9.41 9.09 12.07
C SER A 199 -9.01 10.56 11.82
N VAL A 200 -9.89 11.54 12.07
CA VAL A 200 -9.53 12.96 12.03
C VAL A 200 -8.34 13.26 12.96
N PHE A 201 -8.36 12.72 14.18
CA PHE A 201 -7.22 12.85 15.10
C PHE A 201 -6.00 12.04 14.64
N ALA A 202 -6.20 10.83 14.10
CA ALA A 202 -5.12 10.02 13.52
C ALA A 202 -4.42 10.74 12.35
N HIS A 203 -5.18 11.52 11.58
CA HIS A 203 -4.74 12.25 10.39
C HIS A 203 -4.29 13.69 10.71
N GLY A 204 -3.90 13.98 11.96
CA GLY A 204 -3.34 15.29 12.30
C GLY A 204 -4.35 16.44 12.20
N GLY A 205 -5.64 16.15 12.43
CA GLY A 205 -6.73 17.11 12.44
C GLY A 205 -7.37 17.35 11.07
N VAL A 206 -7.04 16.55 10.06
CA VAL A 206 -7.61 16.64 8.72
C VAL A 206 -8.69 15.56 8.56
N HIS A 207 -9.82 15.94 7.96
CA HIS A 207 -10.93 15.02 7.72
C HIS A 207 -10.56 14.03 6.61
N PRO A 208 -10.70 12.70 6.84
CA PRO A 208 -10.19 11.71 5.89
C PRO A 208 -10.97 11.65 4.56
N HIS A 209 -12.28 11.95 4.56
CA HIS A 209 -13.07 12.00 3.33
C HIS A 209 -13.04 13.34 2.58
N THR A 210 -13.12 14.48 3.30
CA THR A 210 -13.19 15.80 2.66
C THR A 210 -11.84 16.46 2.44
N GLY A 211 -10.80 16.03 3.17
CA GLY A 211 -9.48 16.67 3.16
C GLY A 211 -9.42 18.01 3.91
N ASP A 212 -10.53 18.44 4.54
CA ASP A 212 -10.57 19.71 5.27
C ASP A 212 -9.83 19.63 6.60
N ARG A 213 -9.11 20.69 6.96
CA ARG A 213 -8.53 20.81 8.30
C ARG A 213 -9.62 21.19 9.31
N VAL A 214 -9.99 20.24 10.16
CA VAL A 214 -10.96 20.41 11.25
C VAL A 214 -10.29 20.94 12.52
N PHE A 215 -9.09 20.43 12.83
CA PHE A 215 -8.29 20.84 13.99
C PHE A 215 -6.85 21.20 13.58
N SER A 216 -6.26 22.13 14.33
CA SER A 216 -4.85 22.45 14.24
C SER A 216 -3.99 21.29 14.76
N ALA A 217 -2.73 21.23 14.33
CA ALA A 217 -1.78 20.23 14.79
C ALA A 217 -1.53 20.33 16.31
N GLU A 218 -1.53 21.56 16.86
CA GLU A 218 -1.41 21.83 18.29
C GLU A 218 -2.56 21.21 19.09
N THR A 219 -3.81 21.44 18.64
CA THR A 219 -5.00 20.83 19.25
C THR A 219 -4.95 19.31 19.21
N VAL A 220 -4.58 18.73 18.07
CA VAL A 220 -4.49 17.27 17.92
C VAL A 220 -3.43 16.70 18.86
N GLN A 221 -2.26 17.34 18.94
CA GLN A 221 -1.21 16.94 19.87
C GLN A 221 -1.69 17.00 21.32
N ALA A 222 -2.39 18.07 21.72
CA ALA A 222 -2.92 18.23 23.06
C ALA A 222 -3.95 17.14 23.40
N VAL A 223 -4.92 16.90 22.52
CA VAL A 223 -5.97 15.89 22.72
C VAL A 223 -5.39 14.48 22.80
N LEU A 224 -4.49 14.11 21.88
CA LEU A 224 -3.90 12.77 21.86
C LEU A 224 -2.99 12.54 23.07
N SER A 225 -2.21 13.55 23.48
CA SER A 225 -1.40 13.47 24.70
C SER A 225 -2.27 13.20 25.93
N LEU A 226 -3.39 13.91 26.04
CA LEU A 226 -4.36 13.75 27.13
C LEU A 226 -5.04 12.38 27.10
N MET A 227 -5.45 11.89 25.92
CA MET A 227 -6.05 10.57 25.77
C MET A 227 -5.04 9.44 26.06
N SER A 228 -3.76 9.64 25.80
CA SER A 228 -2.71 8.67 26.12
C SER A 228 -2.43 8.58 27.62
N SER A 229 -2.38 9.71 28.35
CA SER A 229 -2.02 9.73 29.77
C SER A 229 -3.22 9.66 30.72
N CYS A 230 -4.35 10.24 30.34
CA CYS A 230 -5.56 10.39 31.17
C CYS A 230 -6.76 9.62 30.63
N GLY A 231 -6.58 8.89 29.51
CA GLY A 231 -7.64 8.16 28.83
C GLY A 231 -7.95 6.81 29.46
N LEU A 232 -8.08 5.77 28.63
CA LEU A 232 -8.38 4.41 29.10
C LEU A 232 -7.29 3.79 29.99
N VAL A 233 -6.07 4.32 29.96
CA VAL A 233 -4.98 3.93 30.88
C VAL A 233 -5.33 4.14 32.36
N THR A 234 -6.19 5.10 32.68
CA THR A 234 -6.62 5.34 34.07
C THR A 234 -7.78 4.44 34.49
N ARG A 235 -8.29 3.60 33.58
CA ARG A 235 -9.46 2.72 33.80
C ARG A 235 -9.12 1.24 33.65
N ASP A 236 -8.19 0.90 32.76
CA ASP A 236 -7.65 -0.46 32.61
C ASP A 236 -6.14 -0.46 32.93
N PRO A 237 -5.70 -1.12 34.01
CA PRO A 237 -4.28 -1.15 34.40
C PRO A 237 -3.40 -1.87 33.38
N LEU A 238 -3.97 -2.70 32.51
CA LEU A 238 -3.25 -3.39 31.44
C LEU A 238 -3.26 -2.63 30.11
N TRP A 239 -3.90 -1.46 30.03
CA TRP A 239 -4.07 -0.72 28.78
C TRP A 239 -2.74 -0.45 28.09
N SER A 240 -1.77 0.09 28.83
CA SER A 240 -0.44 0.44 28.30
C SER A 240 0.40 -0.75 27.84
N LEU A 241 0.05 -1.97 28.27
CA LEU A 241 0.75 -3.21 27.88
C LEU A 241 0.06 -3.93 26.73
N THR A 242 -1.27 -3.80 26.64
CA THR A 242 -2.10 -4.62 25.73
C THR A 242 -2.61 -3.85 24.51
N VAL A 243 -2.87 -2.55 24.66
CA VAL A 243 -3.41 -1.68 23.60
C VAL A 243 -2.46 -0.51 23.33
N GLY A 244 -2.09 0.23 24.37
CA GLY A 244 -1.12 1.34 24.34
C GLY A 244 -1.56 2.59 23.57
N GLN A 245 -2.59 2.50 22.73
CA GLN A 245 -3.06 3.59 21.90
C GLN A 245 -3.92 4.62 22.67
N PRO A 246 -3.91 5.91 22.26
CA PRO A 246 -4.84 6.91 22.78
C PRO A 246 -6.29 6.43 22.63
N GLY A 247 -7.02 6.36 23.74
CA GLY A 247 -8.38 5.82 23.72
C GLY A 247 -9.27 6.38 24.81
N TRP A 248 -10.58 6.39 24.53
CA TRP A 248 -11.63 6.81 25.45
C TRP A 248 -12.88 5.95 25.28
N ALA A 249 -13.67 5.80 26.34
CA ALA A 249 -14.86 4.95 26.28
C ALA A 249 -16.05 5.56 27.02
N SER A 250 -17.23 5.34 26.46
CA SER A 250 -18.50 5.65 27.11
C SER A 250 -18.84 4.60 28.16
N ARG A 251 -19.41 5.04 29.28
CA ARG A 251 -20.02 4.16 30.31
C ARG A 251 -21.47 3.78 29.97
N ARG A 252 -22.01 4.27 28.85
CA ARG A 252 -23.35 3.95 28.36
C ARG A 252 -23.24 3.47 26.92
N GLY A 253 -23.89 2.36 26.60
CA GLY A 253 -23.80 1.74 25.27
C GLY A 253 -22.52 0.92 25.02
N GLY A 254 -21.54 0.96 25.92
CA GLY A 254 -20.32 0.13 25.80
C GLY A 254 -19.45 0.46 24.59
N THR A 255 -19.42 1.74 24.21
CA THR A 255 -18.68 2.21 23.04
C THR A 255 -17.26 2.64 23.43
N ILE A 256 -16.27 2.17 22.66
CA ILE A 256 -14.85 2.46 22.81
C ILE A 256 -14.38 3.16 21.53
N MET A 257 -13.62 4.24 21.67
CA MET A 257 -12.98 4.99 20.60
C MET A 257 -11.46 4.96 20.82
N VAL A 258 -10.71 4.57 19.79
CA VAL A 258 -9.25 4.46 19.81
C VAL A 258 -8.68 5.16 18.59
N VAL A 259 -7.59 5.90 18.78
CA VAL A 259 -6.86 6.58 17.71
C VAL A 259 -5.52 5.88 17.54
N VAL A 260 -5.16 5.52 16.30
CA VAL A 260 -3.83 5.02 15.94
C VAL A 260 -3.13 6.11 15.13
N PRO A 261 -2.28 6.96 15.74
CA PRO A 261 -1.72 8.13 15.08
C PRO A 261 -1.00 7.78 13.76
N GLY A 262 -1.31 8.54 12.70
CA GLY A 262 -0.75 8.35 11.36
C GLY A 262 -1.31 7.17 10.56
N HIS A 263 -2.24 6.39 11.12
CA HIS A 263 -2.73 5.15 10.50
C HIS A 263 -4.25 5.13 10.36
N LEU A 264 -5.00 5.12 11.47
CA LEU A 264 -6.45 4.94 11.45
C LEU A 264 -7.15 5.35 12.76
N GLY A 265 -8.45 5.60 12.66
CA GLY A 265 -9.38 5.65 13.78
C GLY A 265 -10.15 4.35 13.91
N LEU A 266 -10.43 3.92 15.15
CA LEU A 266 -11.11 2.67 15.45
C LEU A 266 -12.22 2.92 16.47
N ALA A 267 -13.39 2.34 16.24
CA ALA A 267 -14.48 2.35 17.19
C ALA A 267 -15.10 0.96 17.33
N LEU A 268 -15.43 0.57 18.56
CA LEU A 268 -16.18 -0.65 18.84
C LEU A 268 -17.36 -0.36 19.75
N GLN A 269 -18.42 -1.14 19.63
CA GLN A 269 -19.57 -1.10 20.52
C GLN A 269 -20.04 -2.51 20.85
N SER A 270 -20.15 -2.79 22.14
CA SER A 270 -20.83 -4.00 22.61
C SER A 270 -21.41 -3.79 24.01
N HIS A 271 -22.60 -4.35 24.23
CA HIS A 271 -23.25 -4.36 25.53
C HIS A 271 -22.50 -5.27 26.53
N GLY A 272 -22.51 -4.91 27.82
CA GLY A 272 -21.81 -5.65 28.87
C GLY A 272 -20.53 -4.94 29.30
N LEU A 273 -20.66 -4.13 30.36
CA LEU A 273 -19.53 -3.39 30.94
C LEU A 273 -18.84 -4.24 32.02
N ASP A 274 -17.52 -4.10 32.12
CA ASP A 274 -16.72 -4.60 33.24
C ASP A 274 -16.85 -3.68 34.48
N GLU A 275 -16.13 -4.04 35.54
CA GLU A 275 -16.07 -3.25 36.79
C GLU A 275 -15.50 -1.84 36.60
N ASN A 276 -14.74 -1.60 35.53
CA ASN A 276 -14.15 -0.31 35.16
C ASN A 276 -15.07 0.51 34.23
N GLY A 277 -16.26 -0.02 33.91
CA GLY A 277 -17.26 0.59 33.04
C GLY A 277 -16.90 0.58 31.56
N ILE A 278 -15.98 -0.29 31.13
CA ILE A 278 -15.55 -0.48 29.74
C ILE A 278 -16.26 -1.72 29.20
N SER A 279 -16.60 -1.75 27.90
CA SER A 279 -17.17 -2.97 27.30
C SER A 279 -16.17 -4.12 27.36
N ALA A 280 -16.53 -5.23 28.03
CA ALA A 280 -15.62 -6.37 28.20
C ALA A 280 -15.33 -7.06 26.85
N HIS A 281 -16.37 -7.32 26.05
CA HIS A 281 -16.22 -7.87 24.71
C HIS A 281 -15.52 -6.88 23.77
N GLY A 282 -15.87 -5.59 23.84
CA GLY A 282 -15.21 -4.56 23.04
C GLY A 282 -13.72 -4.45 23.33
N LEU A 283 -13.33 -4.53 24.61
CA LEU A 283 -11.93 -4.51 25.03
C LEU A 283 -11.17 -5.76 24.56
N GLN A 284 -11.78 -6.95 24.67
CA GLN A 284 -11.15 -8.18 24.20
C GLN A 284 -10.95 -8.19 22.68
N ALA A 285 -11.97 -7.78 21.92
CA ALA A 285 -11.87 -7.64 20.47
C ALA A 285 -10.82 -6.61 20.07
N LEU A 286 -10.76 -5.47 20.78
CA LEU A 286 -9.72 -4.46 20.56
C LEU A 286 -8.31 -5.02 20.78
N ARG A 287 -8.08 -5.78 21.87
CA ARG A 287 -6.78 -6.42 22.12
C ARG A 287 -6.41 -7.39 21.00
N SER A 288 -7.37 -8.20 20.54
CA SER A 288 -7.19 -9.08 19.39
C SER A 288 -6.80 -8.31 18.13
N LEU A 289 -7.42 -7.15 17.86
CA LEU A 289 -7.09 -6.30 16.71
C LEU A 289 -5.69 -5.70 16.84
N VAL A 290 -5.33 -5.15 18.00
CA VAL A 290 -4.01 -4.57 18.23
C VAL A 290 -2.91 -5.63 18.06
N GLU A 291 -3.13 -6.84 18.55
CA GLU A 291 -2.20 -7.96 18.36
C GLU A 291 -2.17 -8.42 16.90
N ALA A 292 -3.34 -8.64 16.28
CA ALA A 292 -3.45 -9.15 14.91
C ALA A 292 -2.87 -8.20 13.87
N PHE A 293 -2.85 -6.89 14.13
CA PHE A 293 -2.34 -5.85 13.23
C PHE A 293 -1.09 -5.13 13.76
N GLU A 294 -0.49 -5.61 14.86
CA GLU A 294 0.70 -5.03 15.49
C GLU A 294 0.58 -3.51 15.75
N MET A 295 -0.62 -3.05 16.12
CA MET A 295 -0.91 -1.63 16.32
C MET A 295 -0.44 -1.10 17.68
N HIS A 296 0.39 -1.81 18.44
CA HIS A 296 0.83 -1.32 19.75
C HIS A 296 1.98 -0.29 19.54
N PRO A 297 1.96 0.89 20.19
CA PRO A 297 2.94 1.95 19.92
C PRO A 297 4.40 1.56 20.26
N SER A 298 4.59 0.63 21.20
CA SER A 298 5.92 0.09 21.53
C SER A 298 6.45 -0.96 20.54
N LEU A 299 5.60 -1.45 19.63
CA LEU A 299 6.04 -2.30 18.53
C LEU A 299 6.46 -1.37 17.39
N VAL A 300 7.75 -1.40 17.05
CA VAL A 300 8.30 -0.59 15.96
C VAL A 300 7.86 -1.19 14.62
N ALA A 301 6.68 -0.80 14.15
CA ALA A 301 6.33 -0.92 12.74
C ALA A 301 7.14 0.12 11.95
N GLY A 302 7.87 -0.32 10.93
CA GLY A 302 8.74 0.56 10.13
C GLY A 302 8.03 1.79 9.56
N SER A 303 8.81 2.84 9.27
CA SER A 303 8.31 4.15 8.81
C SER A 303 7.31 4.03 7.63
N PRO A 304 6.17 4.74 7.64
CA PRO A 304 5.12 4.74 6.59
C PRO A 304 5.53 5.45 5.27
N ARG A 305 6.84 5.52 4.96
CA ARG A 305 7.32 6.04 3.68
C ARG A 305 7.36 4.90 2.66
N SER A 306 6.18 4.60 2.12
CA SER A 306 5.85 3.77 0.96
C SER A 306 6.69 2.51 0.77
N ALA A 307 6.12 1.34 1.11
CA ALA A 307 6.70 0.07 0.67
C ALA A 307 6.83 0.01 -0.86
N LEU A 308 5.96 0.70 -1.59
CA LEU A 308 6.08 0.90 -3.04
C LEU A 308 7.14 1.96 -3.33
N ARG A 309 8.27 1.55 -3.88
CA ARG A 309 9.34 2.44 -4.34
C ARG A 309 9.00 3.07 -5.67
N THR A 310 8.61 2.24 -6.63
CA THR A 310 8.25 2.65 -7.98
C THR A 310 7.30 1.63 -8.60
N HIS A 311 6.50 2.08 -9.56
CA HIS A 311 5.61 1.26 -10.37
C HIS A 311 5.88 1.57 -11.84
N TYR A 312 5.88 0.53 -12.68
CA TYR A 312 6.10 0.60 -14.12
C TYR A 312 5.09 -0.27 -14.85
N ARG A 313 4.79 0.11 -16.09
CA ARG A 313 4.20 -0.80 -17.07
C ARG A 313 5.28 -1.60 -17.79
N VAL A 314 4.89 -2.66 -18.50
CA VAL A 314 5.84 -3.53 -19.21
C VAL A 314 6.67 -2.80 -20.28
N ASP A 315 6.11 -1.80 -20.96
CA ASP A 315 6.82 -0.96 -21.94
C ASP A 315 7.89 -0.06 -21.30
N GLN A 316 7.76 0.23 -20.02
CA GLN A 316 8.66 1.08 -19.23
C GLN A 316 9.73 0.28 -18.45
N ALA A 317 9.54 -1.04 -18.29
CA ALA A 317 10.41 -1.91 -17.49
C ALA A 317 11.04 -3.05 -18.31
N PRO A 318 11.98 -2.75 -19.23
CA PRO A 318 12.52 -3.75 -20.14
C PRO A 318 13.32 -4.85 -19.42
N SER A 319 13.20 -6.10 -19.90
CA SER A 319 13.97 -7.25 -19.40
C SER A 319 15.49 -7.13 -19.61
N GLY A 320 15.94 -6.24 -20.50
CA GLY A 320 17.33 -6.13 -20.95
C GLY A 320 17.67 -7.06 -22.12
N THR A 321 16.67 -7.74 -22.68
CA THR A 321 16.80 -8.46 -23.95
C THR A 321 16.51 -7.50 -25.10
N SER A 322 17.27 -7.59 -26.19
CA SER A 322 16.90 -6.84 -27.40
C SER A 322 15.57 -7.34 -27.95
N ARG A 323 14.83 -6.47 -28.64
CA ARG A 323 13.52 -6.78 -29.24
C ARG A 323 13.40 -6.10 -30.59
N THR A 324 12.68 -6.73 -31.51
CA THR A 324 12.35 -6.10 -32.79
C THR A 324 11.38 -4.94 -32.57
N ALA A 325 11.30 -4.02 -33.54
CA ALA A 325 10.37 -2.88 -33.46
C ALA A 325 8.90 -3.32 -33.34
N GLU A 326 8.52 -4.42 -34.01
CA GLU A 326 7.17 -5.00 -33.96
C GLU A 326 6.81 -5.49 -32.55
N VAL A 327 7.74 -6.16 -31.87
CA VAL A 327 7.53 -6.62 -30.48
C VAL A 327 7.41 -5.43 -29.52
N MET A 328 8.21 -4.38 -29.70
CA MET A 328 8.09 -3.17 -28.88
C MET A 328 6.74 -2.48 -29.05
N GLN A 329 6.23 -2.39 -30.28
CA GLN A 329 4.90 -1.85 -30.55
C GLN A 329 3.78 -2.73 -29.94
N ALA A 330 3.97 -4.05 -29.88
CA ALA A 330 3.04 -4.93 -29.17
C ALA A 330 3.02 -4.65 -27.66
N PHE A 331 4.19 -4.42 -27.04
CA PHE A 331 4.25 -4.04 -25.63
C PHE A 331 3.57 -2.69 -25.35
N GLU A 332 3.75 -1.69 -26.21
CA GLU A 332 3.06 -0.39 -26.07
C GLU A 332 1.54 -0.54 -26.20
N ARG A 333 1.05 -1.36 -27.14
CA ARG A 333 -0.40 -1.59 -27.35
C ARG A 333 -1.08 -2.31 -26.18
N HIS A 334 -0.36 -3.18 -25.49
CA HIS A 334 -0.88 -4.00 -24.39
C HIS A 334 -0.25 -3.65 -23.03
N ALA A 335 0.31 -2.44 -22.90
CA ALA A 335 1.12 -2.05 -21.75
C ALA A 335 0.37 -2.12 -20.41
N ASP A 336 -0.92 -1.80 -20.43
CA ASP A 336 -1.78 -1.71 -19.26
C ASP A 336 -2.17 -3.10 -18.68
N THR A 337 -1.91 -4.17 -19.43
CA THR A 337 -2.20 -5.55 -18.99
C THR A 337 -1.13 -6.14 -18.06
N VAL A 338 0.08 -5.56 -18.03
CA VAL A 338 1.24 -6.10 -17.30
C VAL A 338 1.99 -5.00 -16.55
N HIS A 339 1.95 -5.07 -15.22
CA HIS A 339 2.52 -4.05 -14.34
C HIS A 339 3.63 -4.63 -13.44
N LEU A 340 4.67 -3.84 -13.16
CA LEU A 340 5.76 -4.16 -12.25
C LEU A 340 5.76 -3.19 -11.06
N MET A 341 5.75 -3.73 -9.84
CA MET A 341 5.86 -2.97 -8.58
C MET A 341 7.20 -3.28 -7.90
N GLU A 342 7.99 -2.26 -7.62
CA GLU A 342 9.21 -2.39 -6.82
C GLU A 342 8.93 -2.10 -5.36
N LEU A 343 9.15 -3.10 -4.50
CA LEU A 343 8.88 -3.01 -3.08
C LEU A 343 10.17 -2.91 -2.27
N GLY A 344 10.14 -2.18 -1.15
CA GLY A 344 11.28 -2.18 -0.24
C GLY A 344 11.03 -1.63 1.15
N GLY A 345 12.04 -1.79 2.01
CA GLY A 345 11.95 -1.46 3.42
C GLY A 345 11.16 -2.51 4.21
N HIS A 346 10.57 -2.10 5.32
CA HIS A 346 9.72 -2.96 6.14
C HIS A 346 8.29 -2.96 5.60
N ILE A 347 7.71 -4.15 5.41
CA ILE A 347 6.30 -4.31 5.03
C ILE A 347 5.51 -4.72 6.27
N GLY A 348 4.73 -3.77 6.80
CA GLY A 348 3.75 -3.98 7.86
C GLY A 348 2.31 -3.94 7.32
N PHE A 349 1.34 -3.95 8.23
CA PHE A 349 -0.10 -3.94 7.91
C PHE A 349 -0.48 -2.80 6.96
N SER A 350 -0.14 -1.56 7.32
CA SER A 350 -0.51 -0.36 6.55
C SER A 350 0.13 -0.34 5.17
N GLN A 351 1.34 -0.89 5.04
CA GLN A 351 2.01 -1.00 3.75
C GLN A 351 1.36 -2.04 2.85
N VAL A 352 0.97 -3.21 3.37
CA VAL A 352 0.24 -4.19 2.55
C VAL A 352 -1.05 -3.59 2.02
N GLU A 353 -1.79 -2.87 2.86
CA GLU A 353 -3.06 -2.33 2.38
C GLU A 353 -2.91 -1.20 1.36
N ALA A 354 -1.93 -0.31 1.56
CA ALA A 354 -1.59 0.68 0.54
C ALA A 354 -1.24 0.00 -0.81
N LEU A 355 -0.56 -1.14 -0.79
CA LEU A 355 -0.21 -1.89 -2.01
C LEU A 355 -1.45 -2.50 -2.68
N VAL A 356 -2.35 -3.11 -1.92
CA VAL A 356 -3.61 -3.67 -2.43
C VAL A 356 -4.47 -2.57 -3.06
N HIS A 357 -4.53 -1.39 -2.45
CA HIS A 357 -5.21 -0.23 -3.02
C HIS A 357 -4.60 0.25 -4.33
N VAL A 358 -3.26 0.33 -4.41
CA VAL A 358 -2.58 0.68 -5.67
C VAL A 358 -2.95 -0.32 -6.77
N VAL A 359 -2.95 -1.62 -6.47
CA VAL A 359 -3.39 -2.64 -7.43
C VAL A 359 -4.87 -2.47 -7.80
N GLY A 360 -5.73 -2.19 -6.83
CA GLY A 360 -7.16 -1.94 -7.08
C GLY A 360 -7.46 -0.68 -7.90
N SER A 361 -6.50 0.25 -8.01
CA SER A 361 -6.60 1.43 -8.88
C SER A 361 -6.03 1.21 -10.29
N MET A 362 -5.44 0.04 -10.56
CA MET A 362 -4.94 -0.32 -11.88
C MET A 362 -6.10 -0.63 -12.85
N PRO A 363 -5.86 -0.62 -14.17
CA PRO A 363 -6.87 -0.94 -15.18
C PRO A 363 -7.54 -2.31 -14.96
N ASP A 364 -8.83 -2.40 -15.27
CA ASP A 364 -9.63 -3.62 -15.10
C ASP A 364 -9.14 -4.80 -15.94
N ASP A 365 -8.38 -4.55 -17.00
CA ASP A 365 -7.78 -5.56 -17.88
C ASP A 365 -6.37 -5.99 -17.45
N LEU A 366 -5.97 -5.69 -16.21
CA LEU A 366 -4.72 -6.19 -15.63
C LEU A 366 -4.70 -7.73 -15.61
N GLN A 367 -3.73 -8.32 -16.32
CA GLN A 367 -3.57 -9.77 -16.46
C GLN A 367 -2.34 -10.31 -15.73
N THR A 368 -1.33 -9.48 -15.48
CA THR A 368 -0.10 -9.90 -14.80
C THR A 368 0.46 -8.80 -13.91
N LEU A 369 0.71 -9.14 -12.65
CA LEU A 369 1.44 -8.28 -11.70
C LEU A 369 2.78 -8.90 -11.32
N ALA A 370 3.85 -8.22 -11.67
CA ALA A 370 5.19 -8.52 -11.19
C ALA A 370 5.53 -7.69 -9.94
N MET A 371 6.06 -8.35 -8.92
CA MET A 371 6.48 -7.72 -7.66
C MET A 371 7.97 -7.99 -7.43
N ASP A 372 8.81 -6.95 -7.44
CA ASP A 372 10.22 -7.04 -7.07
C ASP A 372 10.39 -6.70 -5.60
N VAL A 373 10.61 -7.73 -4.78
CA VAL A 373 10.72 -7.61 -3.31
C VAL A 373 12.16 -7.69 -2.81
N ARG A 374 13.15 -7.67 -3.71
CA ARG A 374 14.57 -7.84 -3.34
C ARG A 374 15.11 -6.72 -2.44
N SER A 375 14.41 -5.59 -2.34
CA SER A 375 14.76 -4.47 -1.46
C SER A 375 13.95 -4.45 -0.15
N VAL A 376 13.12 -5.47 0.10
CA VAL A 376 12.35 -5.62 1.33
C VAL A 376 13.28 -6.14 2.43
N SER A 377 13.36 -5.40 3.54
CA SER A 377 14.25 -5.74 4.65
C SER A 377 13.61 -6.70 5.64
N SER A 378 12.30 -6.58 5.84
CA SER A 378 11.53 -7.42 6.76
C SER A 378 10.04 -7.29 6.48
N ILE A 379 9.29 -8.31 6.87
CA ILE A 379 7.83 -8.36 6.73
C ILE A 379 7.26 -8.79 8.06
N SER A 380 6.29 -8.04 8.57
CA SER A 380 5.64 -8.37 9.84
C SER A 380 4.82 -9.66 9.74
N GLY A 381 4.55 -10.28 10.89
CA GLY A 381 3.70 -11.48 10.96
C GLY A 381 2.34 -11.27 10.29
N PRO A 382 1.60 -10.20 10.64
CA PRO A 382 0.35 -9.83 10.00
C PRO A 382 0.49 -9.65 8.49
N ALA A 383 1.49 -8.88 8.04
CA ALA A 383 1.68 -8.59 6.62
C ALA A 383 1.85 -9.86 5.78
N ARG A 384 2.57 -10.88 6.29
CA ARG A 384 2.72 -12.18 5.60
C ARG A 384 1.37 -12.86 5.37
N ARG A 385 0.48 -12.84 6.37
CA ARG A 385 -0.87 -13.41 6.26
C ARG A 385 -1.70 -12.66 5.23
N LEU A 386 -1.70 -11.33 5.28
CA LEU A 386 -2.45 -10.48 4.34
C LEU A 386 -1.97 -10.72 2.89
N ILE A 387 -0.66 -10.80 2.68
CA ILE A 387 -0.06 -11.09 1.37
C ILE A 387 -0.47 -12.48 0.88
N ALA A 388 -0.43 -13.50 1.74
CA ALA A 388 -0.84 -14.87 1.39
C ALA A 388 -2.30 -14.93 0.91
N GLN A 389 -3.19 -14.28 1.66
CA GLN A 389 -4.61 -14.20 1.33
C GLN A 389 -4.84 -13.45 0.02
N TRP A 390 -4.16 -12.31 -0.16
CA TRP A 390 -4.28 -11.52 -1.36
C TRP A 390 -3.77 -12.26 -2.61
N ILE A 391 -2.60 -12.92 -2.55
CA ILE A 391 -2.08 -13.74 -3.67
C ILE A 391 -3.07 -14.86 -4.03
N ALA A 392 -3.60 -15.57 -3.03
CA ALA A 392 -4.57 -16.64 -3.28
C ALA A 392 -5.85 -16.13 -3.95
N HIS A 393 -6.28 -14.90 -3.63
CA HIS A 393 -7.45 -14.28 -4.24
C HIS A 393 -7.16 -13.77 -5.65
N ALA A 394 -6.05 -13.05 -5.85
CA ALA A 394 -5.62 -12.57 -7.15
C ALA A 394 -5.53 -13.70 -8.18
N LEU A 395 -4.96 -14.85 -7.80
CA LEU A 395 -4.86 -16.02 -8.69
C LEU A 395 -6.23 -16.63 -9.05
N ARG A 396 -7.24 -16.53 -8.16
CA ARG A 396 -8.62 -16.97 -8.46
C ARG A 396 -9.33 -16.00 -9.39
N ASP A 397 -9.00 -14.72 -9.30
CA ASP A 397 -9.60 -13.65 -10.10
C ASP A 397 -8.98 -13.52 -11.50
N GLY A 398 -8.05 -14.41 -11.87
CA GLY A 398 -7.45 -14.41 -13.22
C GLY A 398 -6.13 -13.66 -13.34
N LEU A 399 -5.57 -13.14 -12.24
CA LEU A 399 -4.34 -12.35 -12.24
C LEU A 399 -3.11 -13.27 -12.08
N ASP A 400 -2.18 -13.24 -13.06
CA ASP A 400 -0.87 -13.86 -12.90
C ASP A 400 -0.03 -13.08 -11.89
N ILE A 401 0.62 -13.78 -10.97
CA ILE A 401 1.50 -13.19 -9.96
C ILE A 401 2.94 -13.63 -10.21
N VAL A 402 3.83 -12.67 -10.40
CA VAL A 402 5.27 -12.92 -10.60
C VAL A 402 6.03 -12.29 -9.46
N VAL A 403 6.78 -13.08 -8.69
CA VAL A 403 7.56 -12.59 -7.55
C VAL A 403 9.05 -12.69 -7.87
N THR A 404 9.76 -11.59 -7.68
CA THR A 404 11.22 -11.57 -7.69
C THR A 404 11.77 -11.41 -6.28
N ASP A 405 12.41 -12.44 -5.75
CA ASP A 405 13.07 -12.44 -4.45
C ASP A 405 14.40 -13.21 -4.53
N ARG A 406 15.44 -12.74 -3.85
CA ARG A 406 16.80 -13.31 -3.99
C ARG A 406 16.92 -14.68 -3.33
N ASP A 407 16.33 -14.82 -2.16
CA ASP A 407 16.61 -15.93 -1.25
C ASP A 407 15.35 -16.76 -0.94
N GLU A 408 14.28 -16.59 -1.73
CA GLU A 408 12.96 -17.21 -1.50
C GLU A 408 12.33 -16.93 -0.12
N SER A 409 12.90 -15.99 0.64
CA SER A 409 12.51 -15.73 2.02
C SER A 409 11.07 -15.23 2.14
N LEU A 410 10.63 -14.36 1.23
CA LEU A 410 9.23 -13.93 1.20
C LEU A 410 8.31 -15.11 0.92
N LEU A 411 8.67 -15.96 -0.05
CA LEU A 411 7.84 -17.08 -0.46
C LEU A 411 7.62 -18.06 0.70
N GLU A 412 8.69 -18.46 1.38
CA GLU A 412 8.61 -19.34 2.55
C GLU A 412 7.73 -18.73 3.66
N GLN A 413 7.92 -17.44 3.95
CA GLN A 413 7.18 -16.72 4.98
C GLN A 413 5.68 -16.61 4.67
N VAL A 414 5.32 -16.30 3.41
CA VAL A 414 3.93 -16.19 2.95
C VAL A 414 3.23 -17.55 2.99
N ARG A 415 3.92 -18.62 2.58
CA ARG A 415 3.34 -19.97 2.61
C ARG A 415 3.11 -20.50 4.01
N ALA A 416 4.08 -20.31 4.90
CA ALA A 416 3.94 -20.71 6.30
C ALA A 416 2.73 -20.01 6.94
N ALA A 417 2.55 -18.71 6.66
CA ALA A 417 1.43 -17.93 7.14
C ALA A 417 0.08 -18.35 6.52
N GLY A 418 0.04 -18.68 5.22
CA GLY A 418 -1.16 -19.18 4.56
C GLY A 418 -1.62 -20.52 5.13
N ALA A 419 -0.69 -21.46 5.33
CA ALA A 419 -1.00 -22.78 5.89
C ALA A 419 -1.58 -22.71 7.30
N SER A 420 -1.08 -21.82 8.16
CA SER A 420 -1.61 -21.65 9.53
C SER A 420 -3.04 -21.12 9.58
N GLU A 421 -3.49 -20.43 8.53
CA GLU A 421 -4.79 -19.75 8.46
C GLU A 421 -5.78 -20.48 7.52
N GLY A 422 -5.45 -21.69 7.06
CA GLY A 422 -6.30 -22.45 6.13
C GLY A 422 -6.38 -21.86 4.72
N VAL A 423 -5.43 -21.00 4.34
CA VAL A 423 -5.36 -20.37 3.01
C VAL A 423 -4.42 -21.18 2.12
N GLU A 424 -4.96 -21.81 1.09
CA GLU A 424 -4.16 -22.59 0.13
C GLU A 424 -3.50 -21.67 -0.90
N VAL A 425 -2.20 -21.40 -0.70
CA VAL A 425 -1.35 -20.71 -1.67
C VAL A 425 -0.66 -21.77 -2.53
N ARG A 426 -0.95 -21.79 -3.84
CA ARG A 426 -0.37 -22.73 -4.82
C ARG A 426 1.17 -22.66 -4.81
N GLU A 427 1.84 -23.79 -5.04
CA GLU A 427 3.29 -23.82 -5.25
C GLU A 427 3.65 -22.99 -6.50
N PRO A 428 4.54 -21.98 -6.39
CA PRO A 428 4.94 -21.22 -7.55
C PRO A 428 5.86 -22.04 -8.46
N LEU A 429 5.71 -21.85 -9.76
CA LEU A 429 6.68 -22.34 -10.72
C LEU A 429 8.00 -21.60 -10.52
N ARG A 430 9.09 -22.34 -10.39
CA ARG A 430 10.43 -21.73 -10.32
C ARG A 430 10.92 -21.37 -11.71
N GLU A 431 11.91 -20.49 -11.80
CA GLU A 431 12.53 -20.05 -13.05
C GLU A 431 12.84 -21.18 -14.04
N SER A 432 13.34 -22.34 -13.56
CA SER A 432 13.63 -23.51 -14.39
C SER A 432 12.39 -24.20 -14.98
N GLU A 433 11.23 -24.02 -14.34
CA GLU A 433 9.94 -24.61 -14.69
C GLU A 433 9.02 -23.60 -15.41
N ALA A 434 9.27 -22.31 -15.23
CA ALA A 434 8.43 -21.23 -15.74
C ALA A 434 8.42 -21.10 -17.27
N PHE A 435 9.48 -21.57 -17.94
CA PHE A 435 9.64 -21.55 -19.39
C PHE A 435 9.13 -22.84 -20.07
N LEU A 436 8.17 -23.54 -19.46
CA LEU A 436 7.55 -24.73 -20.06
C LEU A 436 6.62 -24.33 -21.23
N PRO A 437 6.77 -24.94 -22.44
CA PRO A 437 5.97 -24.61 -23.63
C PRO A 437 4.46 -24.88 -23.52
N ASP A 438 4.01 -25.70 -22.56
CA ASP A 438 2.65 -26.28 -22.53
C ASP A 438 1.72 -25.66 -21.48
N VAL A 439 2.05 -24.49 -20.92
CA VAL A 439 1.19 -23.85 -19.91
C VAL A 439 -0.06 -23.23 -20.57
N PRO A 440 -1.29 -23.66 -20.21
CA PRO A 440 -2.50 -23.10 -20.80
C PRO A 440 -2.59 -21.57 -20.62
N LEU A 441 -2.90 -20.85 -21.69
CA LEU A 441 -3.01 -19.39 -21.69
C LEU A 441 -4.11 -18.87 -20.74
N ASP A 442 -5.16 -19.67 -20.58
CA ASP A 442 -6.33 -19.37 -19.73
C ASP A 442 -6.08 -19.67 -18.24
N SER A 443 -4.95 -20.30 -17.90
CA SER A 443 -4.63 -20.65 -16.50
C SER A 443 -3.75 -19.60 -15.84
N THR A 444 -4.11 -19.21 -14.60
CA THR A 444 -3.28 -18.31 -13.81
C THR A 444 -2.00 -18.97 -13.33
N GLN A 445 -0.91 -18.21 -13.37
CA GLN A 445 0.40 -18.64 -12.93
C GLN A 445 0.85 -17.86 -11.72
N PHE A 446 1.43 -18.57 -10.76
CA PHE A 446 2.24 -18.00 -9.71
C PHE A 446 3.69 -18.40 -9.99
N VAL A 447 4.57 -17.43 -10.24
CA VAL A 447 5.92 -17.71 -10.74
C VAL A 447 6.95 -16.96 -9.90
N PHE A 448 8.06 -17.63 -9.64
CA PHE A 448 9.15 -17.12 -8.84
C PHE A 448 10.45 -16.99 -9.63
N PHE A 449 11.12 -15.85 -9.49
CA PHE A 449 12.43 -15.58 -10.10
C PHE A 449 13.43 -15.00 -9.10
N THR A 450 14.70 -15.31 -9.28
CA THR A 450 15.79 -14.67 -8.51
C THR A 450 16.24 -13.34 -9.12
N SER A 451 15.89 -13.11 -10.40
CA SER A 451 16.30 -11.94 -11.19
C SER A 451 15.11 -11.24 -11.81
N ARG A 452 15.07 -9.91 -11.64
CA ARG A 452 14.08 -9.04 -12.29
C ARG A 452 14.09 -9.17 -13.81
N SER A 453 15.27 -9.33 -14.42
CA SER A 453 15.37 -9.44 -15.88
C SER A 453 14.62 -10.67 -16.41
N GLN A 454 14.69 -11.79 -15.69
CA GLN A 454 14.00 -13.03 -16.09
C GLN A 454 12.51 -12.96 -15.78
N ALA A 455 12.13 -12.37 -14.64
CA ALA A 455 10.73 -12.08 -14.34
C ALA A 455 10.09 -11.23 -15.44
N MET A 456 10.76 -10.15 -15.87
CA MET A 456 10.25 -9.31 -16.95
C MET A 456 10.25 -10.03 -18.29
N GLN A 457 11.27 -10.85 -18.60
CA GLN A 457 11.28 -11.65 -19.82
C GLN A 457 10.10 -12.63 -19.86
N TRP A 458 9.76 -13.25 -18.73
CA TRP A 458 8.58 -14.11 -18.61
C TRP A 458 7.29 -13.32 -18.81
N CYS A 459 7.16 -12.15 -18.18
CA CYS A 459 5.99 -11.27 -18.34
C CYS A 459 5.79 -10.84 -19.80
N GLU A 460 6.87 -10.42 -20.47
CA GLU A 460 6.91 -10.08 -21.89
C GLU A 460 6.42 -11.26 -22.76
N GLN A 461 6.93 -12.47 -22.53
CA GLN A 461 6.53 -13.66 -23.27
C GLN A 461 5.08 -14.05 -22.98
N ARG A 462 4.61 -13.93 -21.73
CA ARG A 462 3.23 -14.21 -21.34
C ARG A 462 2.25 -13.26 -22.03
N LEU A 463 2.60 -11.97 -22.12
CA LEU A 463 1.84 -10.97 -22.86
C LEU A 463 1.75 -11.34 -24.35
N LEU A 464 2.89 -11.62 -24.99
CA LEU A 464 2.91 -12.00 -26.41
C LEU A 464 2.12 -13.28 -26.65
N ALA A 465 2.25 -14.28 -25.78
CA ALA A 465 1.53 -15.55 -25.93
C ALA A 465 0.01 -15.38 -25.85
N ARG A 466 -0.50 -14.37 -25.11
CA ARG A 466 -1.93 -14.07 -25.00
C ARG A 466 -2.46 -13.23 -26.16
N HIS A 467 -1.71 -12.20 -26.57
CA HIS A 467 -2.23 -11.17 -27.47
C HIS A 467 -1.64 -11.23 -28.88
N GLU A 468 -0.36 -11.62 -28.99
CA GLU A 468 0.38 -11.63 -30.26
C GLU A 468 1.27 -12.89 -30.40
N PRO A 469 0.70 -14.11 -30.44
CA PRO A 469 1.48 -15.35 -30.34
C PRO A 469 2.50 -15.53 -31.47
N HIS A 470 2.23 -14.92 -32.63
CA HIS A 470 3.10 -14.95 -33.80
C HIS A 470 4.42 -14.17 -33.61
N LEU A 471 4.50 -13.30 -32.59
CA LEU A 471 5.69 -12.53 -32.22
C LEU A 471 6.54 -13.21 -31.13
N LEU A 472 6.17 -14.41 -30.67
CA LEU A 472 6.95 -15.13 -29.69
C LEU A 472 8.36 -15.47 -30.20
N PRO A 473 9.38 -15.46 -29.33
CA PRO A 473 10.73 -15.83 -29.72
C PRO A 473 10.77 -17.27 -30.26
N LYS A 474 11.24 -17.44 -31.50
CA LYS A 474 11.39 -18.77 -32.09
C LYS A 474 12.67 -19.45 -31.58
N THR A 475 12.61 -20.76 -31.42
CA THR A 475 13.77 -21.58 -31.04
C THR A 475 14.84 -21.59 -32.13
N GLU A 476 14.38 -21.57 -33.39
CA GLU A 476 15.22 -21.41 -34.57
C GLU A 476 14.56 -20.41 -35.54
N GLU A 477 15.38 -19.64 -36.23
CA GLU A 477 14.94 -18.66 -37.24
C GLU A 477 15.87 -18.74 -38.44
N GLU A 478 15.30 -18.68 -39.65
CA GLU A 478 16.09 -18.63 -40.87
C GLU A 478 16.79 -17.26 -40.98
N ALA A 479 18.02 -17.23 -41.51
CA ALA A 479 18.76 -15.98 -41.58
C ALA A 479 18.08 -14.93 -42.48
N ALA A 480 17.26 -15.38 -43.44
CA ALA A 480 16.45 -14.55 -44.31
C ALA A 480 15.51 -13.59 -43.57
N PHE A 481 15.05 -13.94 -42.36
CA PHE A 481 14.18 -13.09 -41.54
C PHE A 481 14.92 -12.11 -40.63
N SER A 482 16.26 -12.08 -40.68
CA SER A 482 17.04 -11.13 -39.90
C SER A 482 16.90 -9.69 -40.42
N PRO A 483 17.08 -8.66 -39.57
CA PRO A 483 17.11 -7.25 -39.99
C PRO A 483 18.05 -6.97 -41.17
N LEU A 484 19.10 -7.79 -41.32
CA LEU A 484 20.07 -7.71 -42.40
C LEU A 484 19.49 -8.11 -43.76
N LEU A 485 18.62 -9.12 -43.81
CA LEU A 485 18.14 -9.73 -45.06
C LEU A 485 16.66 -9.44 -45.35
N GLN A 486 15.84 -9.15 -44.34
CA GLN A 486 14.38 -8.99 -44.46
C GLN A 486 13.92 -7.86 -45.41
N HIS A 487 14.80 -6.91 -45.72
CA HIS A 487 14.51 -5.78 -46.61
C HIS A 487 15.08 -5.95 -48.03
N LEU A 488 15.76 -7.08 -48.28
CA LEU A 488 16.24 -7.44 -49.61
C LEU A 488 15.12 -8.14 -50.40
N SER A 489 15.24 -8.16 -51.73
CA SER A 489 14.39 -9.04 -52.54
C SER A 489 14.69 -10.50 -52.21
N GLU A 490 13.74 -11.42 -52.42
CA GLU A 490 14.00 -12.83 -52.11
C GLU A 490 15.25 -13.40 -52.82
N ASP A 491 15.49 -12.99 -54.07
CA ASP A 491 16.66 -13.43 -54.83
C ASP A 491 17.96 -12.86 -54.27
N ASP A 492 17.95 -11.59 -53.88
CA ASP A 492 19.08 -10.92 -53.22
C ASP A 492 19.37 -11.56 -51.84
N ALA A 493 18.33 -11.84 -51.05
CA ALA A 493 18.45 -12.46 -49.73
C ALA A 493 19.03 -13.88 -49.85
N ARG A 494 18.52 -14.70 -50.78
CA ARG A 494 19.04 -16.04 -51.08
C ARG A 494 20.50 -16.00 -51.53
N LEU A 495 20.87 -15.01 -52.34
CA LEU A 495 22.25 -14.84 -52.81
C LEU A 495 23.19 -14.50 -51.65
N VAL A 496 22.85 -13.51 -50.82
CA VAL A 496 23.67 -13.15 -49.64
C VAL A 496 23.74 -14.32 -48.66
N GLU A 497 22.62 -14.98 -48.40
CA GLU A 497 22.58 -16.14 -47.52
C GLU A 497 23.51 -17.25 -48.03
N SER A 498 23.54 -17.54 -49.34
CA SER A 498 24.46 -18.54 -49.91
C SER A 498 25.95 -18.24 -49.65
N MET A 499 26.30 -16.99 -49.38
CA MET A 499 27.66 -16.54 -49.08
C MET A 499 27.99 -16.53 -47.58
N MET A 500 27.03 -16.84 -46.71
CA MET A 500 27.24 -16.88 -45.26
C MET A 500 27.77 -18.24 -44.79
N ASP A 501 28.68 -18.21 -43.81
CA ASP A 501 29.18 -19.40 -43.14
C ASP A 501 28.28 -19.79 -41.97
N THR A 502 27.96 -21.07 -41.81
CA THR A 502 27.34 -21.56 -40.57
C THR A 502 28.41 -21.81 -39.52
N ARG A 503 28.29 -21.18 -38.35
CA ARG A 503 29.18 -21.39 -37.20
C ARG A 503 28.38 -21.83 -35.98
N ARG A 504 28.89 -22.85 -35.29
CA ARG A 504 28.31 -23.42 -34.08
C ARG A 504 29.23 -23.16 -32.88
N TYR A 505 28.63 -22.88 -31.75
CA TYR A 505 29.31 -22.54 -30.51
C TYR A 505 28.73 -23.32 -29.34
N GLU A 506 29.61 -23.75 -28.45
CA GLU A 506 29.25 -24.41 -27.18
C GLU A 506 28.90 -23.38 -26.10
N ASP A 507 28.23 -23.82 -25.04
CA ASP A 507 27.87 -22.94 -23.91
C ASP A 507 29.12 -22.25 -23.32
N GLY A 508 28.98 -20.96 -23.02
CA GLY A 508 30.03 -20.13 -22.45
C GLY A 508 31.16 -19.76 -23.42
N GLN A 509 31.17 -20.29 -24.65
CA GLN A 509 32.19 -20.01 -25.65
C GLN A 509 32.15 -18.53 -26.05
N ILE A 510 33.32 -17.89 -26.06
CA ILE A 510 33.44 -16.50 -26.51
C ILE A 510 33.42 -16.49 -28.03
N ILE A 511 32.38 -15.88 -28.60
CA ILE A 511 32.21 -15.72 -30.03
C ILE A 511 33.10 -14.58 -30.53
N ARG A 512 33.08 -13.43 -29.83
CA ARG A 512 33.91 -12.25 -30.11
C ARG A 512 34.40 -11.59 -28.82
N ARG A 513 35.61 -11.04 -28.84
CA ARG A 513 36.19 -10.31 -27.69
C ARG A 513 36.14 -8.80 -27.91
N ALA A 514 35.96 -8.05 -26.81
CA ALA A 514 36.11 -6.60 -26.82
C ALA A 514 37.48 -6.20 -27.41
N GLY A 515 37.49 -5.13 -28.19
CA GLY A 515 38.67 -4.60 -28.87
C GLY A 515 39.06 -5.31 -30.17
N GLN A 516 38.43 -6.43 -30.55
CA GLN A 516 38.69 -7.05 -31.85
C GLN A 516 38.22 -6.14 -33.01
N PRO A 517 38.94 -6.11 -34.16
CA PRO A 517 38.50 -5.35 -35.32
C PRO A 517 37.22 -5.94 -35.92
N PHE A 518 36.51 -5.16 -36.75
CA PHE A 518 35.36 -5.66 -37.51
C PHE A 518 35.73 -6.95 -38.26
N GLY A 519 34.87 -7.97 -38.14
CA GLY A 519 35.15 -9.32 -38.66
C GLY A 519 33.98 -9.94 -39.40
N GLY A 520 32.90 -9.17 -39.60
CA GLY A 520 31.66 -9.62 -40.18
C GLY A 520 30.48 -9.49 -39.24
N ILE A 521 29.33 -9.83 -39.78
CA ILE A 521 28.02 -9.72 -39.16
C ILE A 521 27.47 -11.11 -38.95
N TYR A 522 26.97 -11.35 -37.74
CA TYR A 522 26.52 -12.65 -37.29
C TYR A 522 25.02 -12.56 -37.12
N VAL A 523 24.28 -13.41 -37.83
CA VAL A 523 22.86 -13.64 -37.64
C VAL A 523 22.70 -14.84 -36.72
N ILE A 524 22.00 -14.70 -35.60
CA ILE A 524 21.72 -15.81 -34.69
C ILE A 524 20.56 -16.61 -35.29
N THR A 525 20.78 -17.88 -35.62
CA THR A 525 19.71 -18.74 -36.15
C THR A 525 19.18 -19.72 -35.12
N SER A 526 19.93 -19.99 -34.05
CA SER A 526 19.51 -20.85 -32.92
C SER A 526 20.34 -20.53 -31.68
N GLY A 527 19.74 -20.64 -30.50
CA GLY A 527 20.38 -20.36 -29.20
C GLY A 527 20.42 -18.87 -28.81
N GLN A 528 21.06 -18.55 -27.69
CA GLN A 528 21.13 -17.19 -27.14
C GLN A 528 22.57 -16.69 -26.97
N VAL A 529 22.77 -15.39 -27.16
CA VAL A 529 24.08 -14.75 -27.05
C VAL A 529 24.03 -13.60 -26.05
N GLU A 530 25.00 -13.54 -25.14
CA GLU A 530 25.17 -12.46 -24.18
C GLU A 530 26.27 -11.49 -24.63
N LEU A 531 25.95 -10.20 -24.64
CA LEU A 531 26.88 -9.10 -24.85
C LEU A 531 27.21 -8.40 -23.52
N THR A 532 28.50 -8.24 -23.26
CA THR A 532 29.04 -7.57 -22.07
C THR A 532 30.10 -6.56 -22.47
N GLY A 533 30.04 -5.30 -22.01
CA GLY A 533 31.01 -4.29 -22.47
C GLY A 533 31.17 -3.09 -21.54
N GLN A 534 32.12 -2.21 -21.88
CA GLN A 534 32.23 -0.87 -21.31
C GLN A 534 31.82 0.13 -22.39
N ALA A 535 30.84 0.98 -22.09
CA ALA A 535 30.50 2.09 -22.97
C ALA A 535 31.61 3.13 -22.93
N THR A 536 31.76 3.88 -24.02
CA THR A 536 32.62 5.06 -24.09
C THR A 536 32.23 6.04 -22.97
N GLY A 537 33.16 6.37 -22.07
CA GLY A 537 32.89 7.23 -20.90
C GLY A 537 32.83 6.53 -19.53
N GLY A 538 33.26 5.26 -19.42
CA GLY A 538 33.43 4.58 -18.13
C GLY A 538 32.15 4.00 -17.52
N ARG A 539 31.00 4.19 -18.16
CA ARG A 539 29.74 3.51 -17.81
C ARG A 539 29.80 2.07 -18.33
N ARG A 540 29.58 1.07 -17.47
CA ARG A 540 29.45 -0.34 -17.91
C ARG A 540 28.25 -0.45 -18.86
N MET A 541 28.41 -1.05 -20.03
CA MET A 541 27.24 -1.48 -20.81
C MET A 541 26.51 -2.54 -19.99
N ARG A 542 25.19 -2.40 -19.90
CA ARG A 542 24.32 -3.40 -19.25
C ARG A 542 24.44 -4.71 -20.03
N ARG A 543 24.31 -5.85 -19.34
CA ARG A 543 24.25 -7.18 -19.99
C ARG A 543 23.05 -7.18 -20.94
N MET A 544 23.30 -7.46 -22.21
CA MET A 544 22.27 -7.54 -23.25
C MET A 544 22.22 -8.97 -23.78
N LEU A 545 21.03 -9.54 -23.88
CA LEU A 545 20.79 -10.86 -24.47
C LEU A 545 20.21 -10.69 -25.87
N LEU A 546 20.73 -11.48 -26.81
CA LEU A 546 20.25 -11.58 -28.19
C LEU A 546 19.75 -13.00 -28.45
N THR A 547 18.67 -13.11 -29.22
CA THR A 547 17.95 -14.36 -29.54
C THR A 547 17.96 -14.63 -31.05
N PRO A 548 17.45 -15.79 -31.53
CA PRO A 548 17.35 -16.07 -32.95
C PRO A 548 16.62 -14.96 -33.72
N GLY A 549 17.05 -14.70 -34.96
CA GLY A 549 16.60 -13.60 -35.81
C GLY A 549 17.37 -12.29 -35.62
N MET A 550 18.11 -12.11 -34.52
CA MET A 550 18.90 -10.90 -34.27
C MET A 550 20.31 -10.99 -34.87
N ILE A 551 20.93 -9.81 -35.04
CA ILE A 551 22.31 -9.70 -35.50
C ILE A 551 23.25 -9.16 -34.42
N PHE A 552 24.54 -9.49 -34.54
CA PHE A 552 25.60 -8.82 -33.80
C PHE A 552 26.88 -8.67 -34.65
N GLY A 553 27.73 -7.70 -34.25
CA GLY A 553 29.02 -7.42 -34.89
C GLY A 553 29.03 -6.11 -35.68
N GLU A 554 27.86 -5.59 -36.03
CA GLU A 554 27.63 -4.29 -36.66
C GLU A 554 28.17 -3.13 -35.82
N MET A 555 28.13 -3.21 -34.48
CA MET A 555 28.71 -2.17 -33.62
C MET A 555 30.21 -1.91 -33.87
N ALA A 556 30.95 -2.91 -34.36
CA ALA A 556 32.37 -2.73 -34.68
C ALA A 556 32.61 -1.93 -35.98
N LEU A 557 31.56 -1.55 -36.72
CA LEU A 557 31.61 -0.62 -37.86
C LEU A 557 31.71 0.85 -37.42
N GLY A 558 31.21 1.19 -36.22
CA GLY A 558 31.31 2.54 -35.67
C GLY A 558 32.74 2.91 -35.24
N GLN A 559 33.06 4.19 -35.04
CA GLN A 559 34.40 4.58 -34.57
C GLN A 559 34.65 4.11 -33.12
N PRO A 560 35.79 3.46 -32.80
CA PRO A 560 37.06 3.38 -33.55
C PRO A 560 37.27 2.12 -34.42
N GLY A 561 36.21 1.44 -34.87
CA GLY A 561 36.29 0.25 -35.73
C GLY A 561 36.55 -1.05 -34.95
N ARG A 562 36.17 -1.08 -33.67
CA ARG A 562 36.46 -2.20 -32.76
C ARG A 562 35.21 -2.62 -32.00
N GLN A 563 35.13 -3.92 -31.70
CA GLN A 563 34.06 -4.50 -30.92
C GLN A 563 34.02 -3.85 -29.51
N PRO A 564 32.91 -3.23 -29.10
CA PRO A 564 32.82 -2.54 -27.81
C PRO A 564 32.72 -3.50 -26.60
N GLY A 565 32.23 -4.73 -26.83
CA GLY A 565 31.99 -5.72 -25.79
C GLY A 565 32.45 -7.14 -26.16
N THR A 566 32.49 -8.01 -25.16
CA THR A 566 32.65 -9.46 -25.35
C THR A 566 31.29 -10.10 -25.59
N VAL A 567 31.23 -10.92 -26.63
CA VAL A 567 30.05 -11.66 -27.08
C VAL A 567 30.26 -13.13 -26.71
N ARG A 568 29.34 -13.71 -25.95
CA ARG A 568 29.45 -15.08 -25.40
C ARG A 568 28.18 -15.88 -25.66
N ALA A 569 28.32 -17.14 -26.06
CA ALA A 569 27.20 -18.07 -26.19
C ALA A 569 26.60 -18.42 -24.81
N ARG A 570 25.27 -18.48 -24.73
CA ARG A 570 24.49 -18.95 -23.58
C ARG A 570 23.70 -20.18 -24.03
N GLY A 571 24.19 -21.35 -23.67
CA GLY A 571 23.81 -22.62 -24.28
C GLY A 571 24.45 -22.84 -25.66
N PRO A 572 24.10 -23.94 -26.35
CA PRO A 572 24.48 -24.16 -27.74
C PRO A 572 23.91 -23.06 -28.65
N VAL A 573 24.76 -22.46 -29.49
CA VAL A 573 24.37 -21.38 -30.41
C VAL A 573 24.79 -21.71 -31.83
N THR A 574 23.89 -21.49 -32.79
CA THR A 574 24.21 -21.51 -34.21
C THR A 574 24.02 -20.11 -34.79
N THR A 575 25.00 -19.68 -35.60
CA THR A 575 24.97 -18.41 -36.30
C THR A 575 25.25 -18.60 -37.79
N ARG A 576 24.71 -17.72 -38.63
CA ARG A 576 25.11 -17.51 -40.01
C ARG A 576 25.97 -16.25 -40.04
N VAL A 577 27.16 -16.32 -40.64
CA VAL A 577 28.16 -15.25 -40.55
C VAL A 577 28.50 -14.75 -41.94
N LEU A 578 28.20 -13.48 -42.19
CA LEU A 578 28.70 -12.76 -43.34
C LEU A 578 30.03 -12.11 -42.97
N THR A 579 31.14 -12.73 -43.37
CA THR A 579 32.47 -12.28 -42.95
C THR A 579 32.83 -10.94 -43.61
N ALA A 580 33.71 -10.16 -42.97
CA ALA A 580 34.17 -8.89 -43.53
C ALA A 580 34.79 -9.06 -44.93
N GLN A 581 35.50 -10.16 -45.19
CA GLN A 581 36.07 -10.48 -46.50
C GLN A 581 35.01 -10.67 -47.58
N VAL A 582 33.92 -11.39 -47.25
CA VAL A 582 32.80 -11.60 -48.17
C VAL A 582 32.06 -10.29 -48.42
N MET A 583 31.87 -9.45 -47.40
CA MET A 583 31.27 -8.13 -47.58
C MET A 583 32.08 -7.24 -48.55
N TYR A 584 33.41 -7.19 -48.40
CA TYR A 584 34.26 -6.45 -49.35
C TYR A 584 34.23 -7.03 -50.77
N ALA A 585 34.19 -8.36 -50.91
CA ALA A 585 34.06 -9.00 -52.22
C ALA A 585 32.70 -8.69 -52.88
N LEU A 586 31.63 -8.59 -52.09
CA LEU A 586 30.30 -8.21 -52.56
C LEU A 586 30.27 -6.76 -53.07
N GLU A 587 30.99 -5.85 -52.42
CA GLU A 587 31.13 -4.45 -52.87
C GLU A 587 31.77 -4.35 -54.25
N GLU A 588 32.76 -5.19 -54.54
CA GLU A 588 33.42 -5.23 -55.85
C GLU A 588 32.57 -5.93 -56.92
N ALA A 589 31.95 -7.08 -56.58
CA ALA A 589 31.24 -7.92 -57.55
C ALA A 589 29.83 -7.41 -57.88
N THR A 590 29.08 -6.95 -56.87
CA THR A 590 27.68 -6.52 -56.99
C THR A 590 27.42 -5.27 -56.13
N PRO A 591 27.93 -4.09 -56.53
CA PRO A 591 27.85 -2.86 -55.73
C PRO A 591 26.43 -2.45 -55.32
N GLN A 592 25.44 -2.72 -56.17
CA GLN A 592 24.02 -2.41 -55.90
C GLN A 592 23.46 -3.25 -54.76
N LEU A 593 23.86 -4.51 -54.65
CA LEU A 593 23.46 -5.40 -53.56
C LEU A 593 24.17 -5.02 -52.27
N ALA A 594 25.46 -4.69 -52.35
CA ALA A 594 26.22 -4.18 -51.20
C ALA A 594 25.60 -2.89 -50.64
N MET A 595 25.16 -1.96 -51.49
CA MET A 595 24.47 -0.75 -51.05
C MET A 595 23.18 -1.07 -50.26
N LYS A 596 22.33 -1.97 -50.78
CA LYS A 596 21.11 -2.40 -50.08
C LYS A 596 21.43 -3.06 -48.72
N LEU A 597 22.50 -3.85 -48.65
CA LEU A 597 22.95 -4.48 -47.39
C LEU A 597 23.40 -3.42 -46.36
N TRP A 598 24.15 -2.41 -46.79
CA TRP A 598 24.57 -1.29 -45.94
C TRP A 598 23.39 -0.44 -45.47
N GLU A 599 22.39 -0.21 -46.33
CA GLU A 599 21.15 0.48 -45.95
C GLU A 599 20.37 -0.31 -44.89
N ALA A 600 20.28 -1.63 -45.02
CA ALA A 600 19.63 -2.50 -44.02
C ALA A 600 20.34 -2.41 -42.66
N LEU A 601 21.68 -2.45 -42.65
CA LEU A 601 22.48 -2.28 -41.44
C LEU A 601 22.34 -0.92 -40.78
N ALA A 602 22.32 0.14 -41.59
CA ALA A 602 22.12 1.49 -41.08
C ALA A 602 20.75 1.62 -40.39
N ARG A 603 19.69 1.06 -41.01
CA ARG A 603 18.33 1.06 -40.45
C ARG A 603 18.25 0.32 -39.12
N ASP A 604 18.86 -0.86 -39.03
CA ASP A 604 18.91 -1.63 -37.79
C ASP A 604 19.68 -0.88 -36.69
N ALA A 605 20.84 -0.30 -37.02
CA ALA A 605 21.64 0.50 -36.09
C ALA A 605 20.87 1.73 -35.55
N PHE A 606 20.10 2.44 -36.39
CA PHE A 606 19.25 3.55 -35.94
C PHE A 606 18.09 3.08 -35.05
N THR A 607 17.55 1.88 -35.31
CA THR A 607 16.50 1.28 -34.47
C THR A 607 17.04 0.93 -33.08
N ALA A 608 18.22 0.29 -33.02
CA ALA A 608 18.91 -0.02 -31.77
C ALA A 608 19.33 1.24 -30.99
N LEU A 609 19.76 2.30 -31.69
CA LEU A 609 20.08 3.60 -31.07
C LEU A 609 18.83 4.25 -30.46
N ALA A 610 17.71 4.24 -31.17
CA ALA A 610 16.44 4.75 -30.64
C ALA A 610 15.98 3.97 -29.40
N GLN A 611 16.22 2.66 -29.36
CA GLN A 611 15.97 1.83 -28.18
C GLN A 611 16.86 2.23 -27.00
N LEU A 612 18.17 2.38 -27.22
CA LEU A 612 19.10 2.83 -26.17
C LEU A 612 18.73 4.21 -25.62
N ILE A 613 18.28 5.13 -26.46
CA ILE A 613 17.83 6.47 -26.03
C ILE A 613 16.59 6.36 -25.13
N ARG A 614 15.58 5.56 -25.53
CA ARG A 614 14.40 5.29 -24.68
C ARG A 614 14.79 4.67 -23.34
N GLU A 615 15.69 3.69 -23.35
CA GLU A 615 16.19 3.03 -22.14
C GLU A 615 16.97 3.97 -21.22
N THR A 616 17.67 4.99 -21.76
CA THR A 616 18.37 6.00 -20.96
C THR A 616 17.46 7.15 -20.48
N GLY A 617 16.40 7.47 -21.23
CA GLY A 617 15.41 8.50 -20.85
C GLY A 617 14.57 8.08 -19.65
N ALA A 618 14.20 6.80 -19.56
CA ALA A 618 13.47 6.21 -18.42
C ALA A 618 14.28 6.14 -17.10
N LEU A 619 15.50 6.70 -17.06
CA LEU A 619 16.38 6.72 -15.89
C LEU A 619 16.69 8.15 -15.40
N GLN A 620 16.16 9.19 -16.06
CA GLN A 620 16.41 10.60 -15.69
C GLN A 620 15.20 11.34 -15.10
N ASP A 621 14.02 10.73 -15.12
CA ASP A 621 12.85 11.12 -14.34
C ASP A 621 12.59 10.06 -13.26
#